data_AF-A0A2Z6SFU3-F1
#
_entry.id   AF-A0A2Z6SFU3-F1
#
_cell.length_a   1.000
_cell.length_b   1.000
_cell.length_c   1.000
_cell.angle_alpha   90.00
_cell.angle_beta   90.00
_cell.angle_gamma   90.00
#
_symmetry.space_group_name_H-M   'P 1'
#
loop_
_entity.id
_entity.type
_entity.pdbx_description
1 polymer ?
#
loop_
_entity_poly.entity_id
_entity_poly.type
_entity_poly.pdbx_seq_one_letter_code
_entity_poly.pdbx_strand_id
1 'polypeptide(L)'
;MSVIESTILKEIVDTLGNLGNIGTLSPDEQQQRVNDIMGISPATQRVNIHKLAVYTNLTYSNIMLILRIGLKVAHTRTKNLLEEVDYLRLKLDLSSSPAKLQQQQPIPLDTPKVEKMEIIED
;
A
#
# COMPACT_ATOMS: atom_id res chain seq x y z
N MET A 1 22.13 10.39 -6.20
CA MET A 1 21.15 9.64 -5.40
C MET A 1 20.04 9.19 -6.36
N SER A 2 19.74 7.91 -6.41
CA SER A 2 18.68 7.37 -7.27
C SER A 2 17.29 7.72 -6.74
N VAL A 3 16.26 7.61 -7.60
CA VAL A 3 14.85 7.80 -7.21
C VAL A 3 14.45 6.84 -6.08
N ILE A 4 14.95 5.60 -6.13
CA ILE A 4 14.69 4.58 -5.12
C ILE A 4 15.29 4.99 -3.77
N GLU A 5 16.56 5.38 -3.74
CA GLU A 5 17.24 5.85 -2.54
C GLU A 5 16.55 7.08 -1.93
N SER A 6 16.15 8.05 -2.76
CA SER A 6 15.43 9.24 -2.31
C SER A 6 14.09 8.90 -1.67
N THR A 7 13.36 7.94 -2.24
CA THR A 7 12.07 7.51 -1.70
C THR A 7 12.24 6.75 -0.38
N ILE A 8 13.28 5.90 -0.27
CA ILE A 8 13.60 5.18 0.98
C ILE A 8 13.97 6.18 2.08
N LEU A 9 14.81 7.16 1.75
CA LEU A 9 15.21 8.20 2.69
C LEU A 9 13.99 8.99 3.19
N LYS A 10 13.07 9.35 2.28
CA LYS A 10 11.83 10.03 2.66
C LYS A 10 11.00 9.19 3.63
N GLU A 11 10.79 7.90 3.35
CA GLU A 11 10.04 7.00 4.24
C GLU A 11 10.68 6.87 5.63
N ILE A 12 12.02 6.82 5.70
CA ILE A 12 12.77 6.81 6.96
C ILE A 12 12.52 8.11 7.73
N VAL A 13 12.64 9.26 7.06
CA VAL A 13 12.43 10.58 7.65
C VAL A 13 11.00 10.75 8.14
N ASP A 14 10.00 10.35 7.34
CA ASP A 14 8.59 10.41 7.72
C ASP A 14 8.31 9.49 8.93
N THR A 15 8.91 8.30 8.96
CA THR A 15 8.80 7.37 10.09
C THR A 15 9.41 7.95 11.36
N LEU A 16 10.59 8.57 11.27
CA LEU A 16 11.24 9.26 12.39
C LEU A 16 10.42 10.48 12.85
N GLY A 17 9.86 11.25 11.90
CA GLY A 17 9.00 12.39 12.19
C GLY A 17 7.77 11.98 12.99
N ASN A 18 7.14 10.85 12.64
CA ASN A 18 6.00 10.32 13.38
C ASN A 18 6.35 9.91 14.82
N LEU A 19 7.59 9.46 15.07
CA LEU A 19 8.08 9.14 16.43
C LEU A 19 8.33 10.39 17.29
N GLY A 20 8.42 11.58 16.68
CA GLY A 20 8.66 12.86 17.36
C GLY A 20 9.99 12.89 18.11
N ASN A 21 10.03 13.59 19.24
CA ASN A 21 11.22 13.74 20.10
C ASN A 21 11.55 12.46 20.90
N ILE A 22 11.54 11.30 20.24
CA ILE A 22 11.72 9.99 20.89
C ILE A 22 13.04 9.89 21.65
N GLY A 23 14.11 10.55 21.21
CA GLY A 23 15.41 10.55 21.89
C GLY A 23 15.41 11.20 23.28
N THR A 24 14.36 11.95 23.64
CA THR A 24 14.21 12.57 24.98
C THR A 24 13.57 11.65 26.00
N LEU A 25 13.01 10.53 25.56
CA LEU A 25 12.29 9.57 26.40
C LEU A 25 13.25 8.55 27.01
N SER A 26 12.85 7.96 28.13
CA SER A 26 13.52 6.79 28.70
C SER A 26 13.41 5.58 27.75
N PRO A 27 14.31 4.57 27.85
CA PRO A 27 14.26 3.38 27.00
C PRO A 27 12.90 2.68 26.92
N ASP A 28 12.20 2.53 28.04
CA ASP A 28 10.90 1.86 28.09
C ASP A 28 9.82 2.70 27.38
N GLU A 29 9.84 4.01 27.58
CA GLU A 29 8.94 4.95 26.89
C GLU A 29 9.22 5.01 25.38
N GLN A 30 10.50 4.92 24.97
CA GLN A 30 10.86 4.80 23.55
C GLN A 30 10.26 3.53 22.96
N GLN A 31 10.39 2.40 23.65
CA GLN A 31 9.83 1.12 23.20
C GLN A 31 8.30 1.18 23.10
N GLN A 32 7.64 1.74 24.11
CA GLN A 32 6.19 1.91 24.09
C GLN A 32 5.75 2.77 22.92
N ARG A 33 6.38 3.93 22.71
CA ARG A 33 6.04 4.84 21.61
C ARG A 33 6.24 4.20 20.23
N VAL A 34 7.30 3.43 20.06
CA VAL A 34 7.53 2.67 18.82
C VAL A 34 6.43 1.64 18.59
N ASN A 35 6.01 0.92 19.63
CA ASN A 35 4.93 -0.05 19.52
C ASN A 35 3.59 0.62 19.22
N ASP A 36 3.30 1.78 19.81
CA ASP A 36 2.05 2.52 19.58
C ASP A 36 1.96 3.02 18.14
N ILE A 37 3.05 3.55 17.59
CA ILE A 37 3.07 4.16 16.24
C ILE A 37 3.25 3.10 15.14
N MET A 38 4.11 2.11 15.36
CA MET A 38 4.49 1.14 14.33
C MET A 38 3.84 -0.24 14.53
N GLY A 39 3.06 -0.43 15.59
CA GLY A 39 2.49 -1.73 15.98
C GLY A 39 3.51 -2.64 16.68
N ILE A 40 3.08 -3.81 17.14
CA ILE A 40 3.98 -4.82 17.71
C ILE A 40 4.54 -5.68 16.58
N SER A 41 5.86 -5.89 16.56
CA SER A 41 6.53 -6.75 15.59
C SER A 41 7.09 -8.00 16.28
N PRO A 42 6.58 -9.20 15.96
CA PRO A 42 7.16 -10.46 16.46
C PRO A 42 8.59 -10.69 15.96
N ALA A 43 8.96 -10.09 14.82
CA ALA A 43 10.27 -10.27 14.22
C ALA A 43 11.41 -9.77 15.12
N THR A 44 11.19 -8.66 15.84
CA THR A 44 12.21 -8.12 16.76
C THR A 44 12.40 -8.94 18.02
N GLN A 45 11.43 -9.79 18.40
CA GLN A 45 11.58 -10.69 19.55
C GLN A 45 12.57 -11.83 19.28
N ARG A 46 12.78 -12.18 18.00
CA ARG A 46 13.73 -13.23 17.60
C ARG A 46 15.17 -12.75 17.56
N VAL A 47 15.40 -11.44 17.63
CA VAL A 47 16.72 -10.84 17.57
C VAL A 47 17.27 -10.70 18.99
N ASN A 48 18.48 -11.21 19.23
CA ASN A 48 19.18 -10.98 20.49
C ASN A 48 19.79 -9.57 20.51
N ILE A 49 18.96 -8.58 20.85
CA ILE A 49 19.33 -7.16 20.86
C ILE A 49 20.46 -6.90 21.87
N HIS A 50 20.48 -7.60 23.01
CA HIS A 50 21.55 -7.47 24.00
C HIS A 50 22.91 -7.85 23.42
N LYS A 51 22.98 -8.98 22.70
CA LYS A 51 24.22 -9.41 22.03
C LYS A 51 24.68 -8.38 20.99
N LEU A 52 23.75 -7.80 20.24
CA LEU A 52 24.06 -6.73 19.28
C LEU A 52 24.56 -5.46 19.99
N ALA A 53 23.97 -5.09 21.13
CA ALA A 53 24.40 -3.94 21.93
C ALA A 53 25.86 -4.09 22.38
N VAL A 54 26.22 -5.27 22.89
CA VAL A 54 27.61 -5.57 23.29
C VAL A 54 28.56 -5.49 22.10
N TYR A 55 28.21 -6.08 20.95
CA TYR A 55 29.11 -6.09 19.78
C TYR A 55 29.27 -4.73 19.10
N THR A 56 28.23 -3.92 19.08
CA THR A 56 28.22 -2.64 18.35
C THR A 56 28.53 -1.45 19.25
N ASN A 57 28.60 -1.66 20.57
CA ASN A 57 28.69 -0.59 21.56
C ASN A 57 27.57 0.46 21.40
N LEU A 58 26.38 0.02 20.97
CA LEU A 58 25.19 0.83 20.87
C LEU A 58 24.23 0.49 22.01
N THR A 59 23.41 1.47 22.40
CA THR A 59 22.36 1.23 23.38
C THR A 59 21.32 0.27 22.81
N TYR A 60 20.69 -0.51 23.68
CA TYR A 60 19.57 -1.38 23.33
C TYR A 60 18.51 -0.62 22.53
N SER A 61 18.15 0.58 22.99
CA SER A 61 17.14 1.42 22.35
C SER A 61 17.52 1.86 20.94
N ASN A 62 18.79 2.23 20.71
CA ASN A 62 19.25 2.62 19.37
C ASN A 62 19.14 1.44 18.39
N ILE A 63 19.55 0.24 18.80
CA ILE A 63 19.44 -0.96 17.96
C ILE A 63 17.98 -1.30 17.69
N MET A 64 17.13 -1.25 18.73
CA MET A 64 15.70 -1.47 18.60
C MET A 64 15.08 -0.49 17.60
N LEU A 65 15.39 0.81 17.70
CA LEU A 65 14.92 1.83 16.76
C LEU A 65 15.36 1.55 15.33
N ILE A 66 16.64 1.27 15.11
CA ILE A 66 17.19 0.95 13.79
C ILE A 66 16.46 -0.25 13.17
N LEU A 67 16.30 -1.34 13.93
CA LEU A 67 15.62 -2.55 13.47
C LEU A 67 14.15 -2.28 13.16
N ARG A 68 13.45 -1.53 14.03
CA ARG A 68 12.02 -1.24 13.89
C ARG A 68 11.72 -0.34 12.71
N ILE A 69 12.53 0.71 12.50
CA ILE A 69 12.41 1.58 11.33
C ILE A 69 12.71 0.79 10.06
N GLY A 70 13.80 0.03 10.03
CA GLY A 70 14.18 -0.80 8.88
C GLY A 70 13.07 -1.79 8.49
N LEU A 71 12.50 -2.49 9.46
CA LEU A 71 11.38 -3.42 9.24
C LEU A 71 10.13 -2.70 8.72
N LYS A 72 9.80 -1.52 9.26
CA LYS A 72 8.64 -0.74 8.82
C LYS A 72 8.77 -0.30 7.36
N VAL A 73 9.93 0.22 6.98
CA VAL A 73 10.22 0.65 5.60
C VAL A 73 10.19 -0.56 4.66
N ALA A 74 10.85 -1.66 5.01
CA ALA A 74 10.85 -2.88 4.22
C ALA A 74 9.42 -3.44 4.02
N HIS A 75 8.63 -3.50 5.10
CA HIS A 75 7.26 -4.01 5.03
C HIS A 75 6.36 -3.12 4.15
N THR A 76 6.47 -1.79 4.28
CA THR A 76 5.72 -0.85 3.45
C THR A 76 6.04 -1.05 1.97
N ARG A 77 7.32 -1.25 1.64
CA ARG A 77 7.74 -1.52 0.26
C ARG A 77 7.27 -2.85 -0.26
N THR A 78 7.41 -3.91 0.52
CA THR A 78 6.89 -5.23 0.12
C THR A 78 5.39 -5.15 -0.13
N LYS A 79 4.64 -4.44 0.71
CA LYS A 79 3.20 -4.22 0.51
C LYS A 79 2.91 -3.46 -0.79
N ASN A 80 3.59 -2.34 -1.05
CA ASN A 80 3.38 -1.56 -2.28
C ASN A 80 3.70 -2.37 -3.54
N LEU A 81 4.76 -3.17 -3.51
CA LEU A 81 5.11 -4.06 -4.63
C LEU A 81 4.07 -5.15 -4.85
N LEU A 82 3.53 -5.74 -3.78
CA LEU A 82 2.44 -6.72 -3.88
C LEU A 82 1.18 -6.08 -4.48
N GLU A 83 0.80 -4.88 -4.04
CA GLU A 83 -0.33 -4.14 -4.60
C GLU A 83 -0.11 -3.80 -6.09
N GLU A 84 1.11 -3.45 -6.50
CA GLU A 84 1.45 -3.21 -7.90
C GLU A 84 1.38 -4.50 -8.74
N VAL A 85 1.87 -5.62 -8.20
CA VAL A 85 1.76 -6.95 -8.84
C VAL A 85 0.29 -7.35 -8.99
N ASP A 86 -0.53 -7.17 -7.96
CA ASP A 86 -1.96 -7.48 -8.01
C ASP A 86 -2.69 -6.58 -9.01
N TYR A 87 -2.33 -5.29 -9.07
CA TYR A 87 -2.87 -4.37 -10.06
C TYR A 87 -2.49 -4.77 -11.50
N LEU A 88 -1.23 -5.13 -11.73
CA LEU A 88 -0.76 -5.59 -13.04
C LEU A 88 -1.45 -6.89 -13.46
N ARG A 89 -1.65 -7.81 -12.50
CA ARG A 89 -2.41 -9.05 -12.73
C ARG A 89 -3.86 -8.77 -13.12
N LEU A 90 -4.55 -7.90 -12.38
CA LEU A 90 -5.91 -7.49 -12.71
C LEU A 90 -5.99 -6.84 -14.10
N LYS A 91 -5.04 -5.95 -14.41
CA LYS A 91 -4.97 -5.31 -15.73
C LYS A 91 -4.74 -6.31 -16.85
N LEU A 92 -3.89 -7.32 -16.62
CA LEU A 92 -3.65 -8.40 -17.57
C LEU A 92 -4.93 -9.22 -17.78
N ASP A 93 -5.61 -9.61 -16.71
CA ASP A 93 -6.89 -10.36 -16.77
C ASP A 93 -7.98 -9.57 -17.51
N LEU A 94 -8.06 -8.25 -17.30
CA LEU A 94 -8.97 -7.35 -18.03
C LEU A 94 -8.60 -7.19 -19.52
N SER A 95 -7.30 -7.16 -19.84
CA SER A 95 -6.81 -7.05 -21.23
C SER A 95 -6.87 -8.37 -22.02
N SER A 96 -6.91 -9.50 -21.32
CA SER A 96 -6.99 -10.85 -21.88
C SER A 96 -8.39 -11.42 -21.87
N SER A 97 -9.37 -10.74 -21.27
CA SER A 97 -10.77 -10.96 -21.58
C SER A 97 -11.00 -10.45 -23.01
N PRO A 98 -11.20 -11.30 -24.03
CA PRO A 98 -11.80 -10.80 -25.24
C PRO A 98 -13.14 -10.28 -24.76
N ALA A 99 -13.37 -8.98 -24.90
CA ALA A 99 -14.71 -8.49 -24.99
C ALA A 99 -15.38 -9.39 -26.02
N LYS A 100 -16.20 -10.34 -25.54
CA LYS A 100 -17.32 -10.84 -26.30
C LYS A 100 -18.18 -9.60 -26.51
N LEU A 101 -17.79 -8.79 -27.49
CA LEU A 101 -18.70 -8.08 -28.35
C LEU A 101 -19.55 -9.19 -28.95
N GLN A 102 -20.48 -9.72 -28.15
CA GLN A 102 -21.66 -10.34 -28.68
C GLN A 102 -22.19 -9.27 -29.61
N GLN A 103 -22.05 -9.54 -30.91
CA GLN A 103 -22.82 -8.90 -31.94
C GLN A 103 -24.26 -8.93 -31.42
N GLN A 104 -24.70 -7.82 -30.83
CA GLN A 104 -26.12 -7.56 -30.71
C GLN A 104 -26.59 -7.62 -32.14
N GLN A 105 -27.25 -8.73 -32.49
CA GLN A 105 -28.07 -8.77 -33.68
C GLN A 105 -28.94 -7.52 -33.62
N PRO A 106 -29.06 -6.76 -34.72
CA PRO A 106 -29.94 -5.60 -34.73
C PRO A 106 -31.33 -6.09 -34.36
N ILE A 107 -31.81 -5.64 -33.20
CA ILE A 107 -33.20 -5.80 -32.80
C ILE A 107 -34.01 -5.17 -33.94
N PRO A 108 -34.94 -5.88 -34.60
CA PRO A 108 -35.84 -5.25 -35.54
C PRO A 108 -36.57 -4.15 -34.77
N LEU A 109 -36.35 -2.89 -35.13
CA LEU A 109 -37.28 -1.84 -34.73
C LEU A 109 -38.60 -2.19 -35.40
N ASP A 110 -39.53 -2.76 -34.64
CA ASP A 110 -40.94 -2.72 -35.01
C ASP A 110 -41.30 -1.24 -35.17
N THR A 111 -41.47 -0.85 -36.43
CA THR A 111 -41.98 0.46 -36.78
C THR A 111 -43.35 0.61 -36.13
N PRO A 112 -43.60 1.66 -35.34
CA PRO A 112 -44.94 1.90 -34.84
C PRO A 112 -45.85 2.18 -36.04
N LYS A 113 -46.81 1.28 -36.28
CA LYS A 113 -47.97 1.53 -37.13
C LYS A 113 -48.75 2.68 -36.49
N VAL A 114 -48.50 3.90 -36.93
CA VAL A 114 -49.38 5.03 -36.64
C VAL A 114 -50.33 5.18 -37.83
N GLU A 115 -51.62 5.05 -37.52
CA GLU A 115 -52.76 5.12 -38.41
C GLU A 115 -52.72 6.34 -39.34
N LYS A 116 -53.12 6.14 -40.60
CA LYS A 116 -53.54 7.24 -41.47
C LYS A 116 -54.88 7.74 -40.94
N MET A 117 -54.92 8.93 -40.36
CA MET A 117 -56.19 9.66 -40.24
C MET A 117 -56.53 10.22 -41.63
N GLU A 118 -57.58 9.68 -42.25
CA GLU A 118 -58.29 10.37 -43.33
C GLU A 118 -59.10 11.50 -42.71
N ILE A 119 -58.79 12.75 -43.06
CA ILE A 119 -59.67 13.88 -42.80
C ILE A 119 -60.57 13.97 -44.03
N ILE A 120 -61.87 13.78 -43.81
CA ILE A 120 -62.92 14.00 -44.81
C ILE A 120 -63.22 15.50 -44.79
N GLU A 121 -62.99 16.18 -45.92
CA GLU A 121 -63.46 17.56 -46.15
C GLU A 121 -64.91 17.50 -46.65
N ASP A 122 -65.81 18.23 -45.98
CA ASP A 122 -67.10 18.71 -46.52
C ASP A 122 -67.08 20.26 -46.45
#